data_AF-A0A661TN85-F1
#
_entry.id   AF-A0A661TN85-F1
#
_cell.length_a   1.000
_cell.length_b   1.000
_cell.length_c   1.000
_cell.angle_alpha   90.00
_cell.angle_beta   90.00
_cell.angle_gamma   90.00
#
_symmetry.space_group_name_H-M   'P 1'
#
loop_
_entity.id
_entity.type
_entity.pdbx_description
1 polymer ?
#
loop_
_entity_poly.entity_id
_entity_poly.type
_entity_poly.pdbx_seq_one_letter_code
_entity_poly.pdbx_strand_id
1 'polypeptide(L)'
;MNNEILFYTQLGSIVAYVIIVFFLYRLLVGQKEATIELLKEKNNYLETQLKDLKEKSPGILEERLSKRINIFENELKKLSEDEVHNKEKIQEKEKELQIEKEKLEKLQNKIEEFKELAAEYFCSDCGAPLVSKEYHDAGYEGHGMEYEIIEFECGKQIINNRVHRKCSNLQKNI
;
A
#
# COMPACT_ATOMS: atom_id res chain seq x y z
N MET A 1 12.20 -31.88 -76.31
CA MET A 1 10.80 -31.58 -75.95
C MET A 1 10.67 -31.61 -74.44
N ASN A 2 10.64 -30.45 -73.77
CA ASN A 2 10.28 -30.34 -72.33
C ASN A 2 10.02 -28.88 -71.91
N ASN A 3 10.60 -27.90 -72.61
CA ASN A 3 10.44 -26.48 -72.27
C ASN A 3 9.04 -25.92 -72.60
N GLU A 4 8.42 -26.32 -73.72
CA GLU A 4 7.08 -25.85 -74.09
C GLU A 4 6.01 -26.27 -73.08
N ILE A 5 6.10 -27.51 -72.56
CA ILE A 5 5.16 -28.04 -71.56
C ILE A 5 5.31 -27.26 -70.23
N LEU A 6 6.54 -26.91 -69.84
CA LEU A 6 6.81 -26.07 -68.67
C LEU A 6 6.28 -24.64 -68.84
N PHE A 7 6.39 -24.02 -70.02
CA PHE A 7 5.82 -22.70 -70.27
C PHE A 7 4.29 -22.70 -70.30
N TYR A 8 3.65 -23.70 -70.91
CA TYR A 8 2.19 -23.80 -70.92
C TYR A 8 1.60 -24.06 -69.54
N THR A 9 2.26 -24.87 -68.71
CA THR A 9 1.80 -25.13 -67.34
C THR A 9 1.94 -23.90 -66.44
N GLN A 10 2.99 -23.09 -66.62
CA GLN A 10 3.15 -21.81 -65.92
C GLN A 10 2.12 -20.76 -66.37
N LEU A 11 1.86 -20.66 -67.68
CA LEU A 11 0.84 -19.74 -68.19
C LEU A 11 -0.57 -20.18 -67.72
N GLY A 12 -0.84 -21.48 -67.76
CA GLY A 12 -2.10 -22.05 -67.31
C GLY A 12 -2.36 -21.83 -65.82
N SER A 13 -1.34 -21.96 -64.97
CA SER A 13 -1.48 -21.73 -63.53
C SER A 13 -1.71 -20.24 -63.19
N ILE A 14 -1.08 -19.31 -63.93
CA ILE A 14 -1.34 -17.88 -63.78
C ILE A 14 -2.78 -17.54 -64.17
N VAL A 15 -3.26 -18.05 -65.32
CA VAL A 15 -4.64 -17.81 -65.77
C VAL A 15 -5.65 -18.41 -64.80
N ALA A 16 -5.43 -19.65 -64.34
CA ALA A 16 -6.29 -20.29 -63.35
C ALA A 16 -6.31 -19.51 -62.03
N TYR A 17 -5.16 -19.01 -61.57
CA TYR A 17 -5.06 -18.17 -60.38
C TYR A 17 -5.87 -16.88 -60.51
N VAL A 18 -5.76 -16.17 -61.63
CA VAL A 18 -6.53 -14.93 -61.89
C VAL A 18 -8.03 -15.20 -61.89
N ILE A 19 -8.48 -16.31 -62.49
CA ILE A 19 -9.90 -16.69 -62.50
C ILE A 19 -10.39 -16.96 -61.07
N ILE A 20 -9.64 -17.74 -60.28
CA ILE A 20 -10.02 -18.05 -58.89
C ILE A 20 -10.10 -16.77 -58.04
N VAL A 21 -9.11 -15.88 -58.15
CA VAL A 21 -9.12 -14.60 -57.42
C VAL A 21 -10.31 -13.74 -57.82
N PHE A 22 -10.66 -13.70 -59.11
CA PHE A 22 -11.82 -12.95 -59.59
C PHE A 22 -13.14 -13.50 -59.03
N PHE A 23 -13.32 -14.83 -58.99
CA PHE A 23 -14.49 -15.45 -58.39
C PHE A 23 -14.58 -15.20 -56.88
N LEU A 24 -13.47 -15.32 -56.15
CA LEU A 24 -13.42 -15.03 -54.72
C LEU A 24 -13.76 -13.57 -54.43
N TYR A 25 -13.23 -12.63 -55.22
CA TYR A 25 -13.56 -11.21 -55.11
C TYR A 25 -15.06 -10.97 -55.32
N ARG A 26 -15.65 -11.55 -56.37
CA ARG A 26 -17.08 -11.39 -56.66
C ARG A 26 -17.97 -11.93 -55.54
N LEU A 27 -17.61 -13.06 -54.95
CA LEU A 27 -18.35 -13.67 -53.83
C LEU A 27 -18.27 -12.78 -52.59
N LEU A 28 -17.09 -12.23 -52.28
CA LEU A 28 -16.86 -11.37 -51.12
C LEU A 28 -17.60 -10.04 -51.25
N VAL A 29 -17.67 -9.47 -52.46
CA VAL A 29 -18.49 -8.27 -52.75
C VAL A 29 -19.97 -8.56 -52.54
N GLY A 30 -20.48 -9.69 -53.04
CA GLY A 30 -21.89 -10.08 -52.82
C GLY A 30 -22.27 -10.26 -51.34
N GLN A 31 -21.38 -10.86 -50.54
CA GLN A 31 -21.59 -10.96 -49.08
C GLN A 31 -21.60 -9.60 -48.38
N LYS A 32 -20.73 -8.68 -48.81
CA LYS A 32 -20.71 -7.31 -48.27
C LYS A 32 -22.00 -6.55 -48.59
N GLU A 33 -22.51 -6.67 -49.81
CA GLU A 33 -23.78 -6.04 -50.20
C GLU A 33 -24.96 -6.53 -49.36
N ALA A 34 -25.09 -7.85 -49.16
CA ALA A 34 -26.13 -8.42 -48.30
C ALA A 34 -26.01 -7.97 -46.83
N THR A 35 -24.77 -7.85 -46.33
CA THR A 35 -24.53 -7.36 -44.95
C THR A 35 -24.89 -5.89 -44.82
N ILE A 36 -24.58 -5.07 -45.82
CA ILE A 36 -24.93 -3.65 -45.86
C ILE A 36 -26.44 -3.47 -45.91
N GLU A 37 -27.14 -4.27 -46.71
CA GLU A 37 -28.60 -4.23 -46.81
C GLU A 37 -29.27 -4.62 -45.49
N LEU A 38 -28.81 -5.71 -44.87
CA LEU A 38 -29.30 -6.14 -43.56
C LEU A 38 -29.04 -5.09 -42.46
N LEU A 39 -27.87 -4.43 -42.48
CA LEU A 39 -27.56 -3.35 -41.54
C LEU A 39 -28.43 -2.12 -41.77
N LYS A 40 -28.75 -1.79 -43.03
CA LYS A 40 -29.67 -0.71 -43.37
C LYS A 40 -31.08 -1.00 -42.87
N GLU A 41 -31.59 -2.22 -43.08
CA GLU A 41 -32.90 -2.63 -42.56
C GLU A 41 -32.96 -2.55 -41.03
N LYS A 42 -31.92 -3.00 -40.33
CA LYS A 42 -31.84 -2.89 -38.87
C LYS A 42 -31.84 -1.45 -38.38
N ASN A 43 -31.08 -0.56 -39.02
CA ASN A 43 -31.10 0.86 -38.67
C ASN A 43 -32.48 1.47 -38.89
N ASN A 44 -33.11 1.19 -40.04
CA ASN A 44 -34.43 1.73 -40.35
C ASN A 44 -35.51 1.21 -39.38
N TYR A 45 -35.42 -0.07 -38.99
CA TYR A 45 -36.28 -0.67 -37.97
C TYR A 45 -36.10 -0.03 -36.59
N LEU A 46 -34.85 0.20 -36.16
CA LEU A 46 -34.56 0.87 -34.89
C LEU A 46 -34.99 2.34 -34.89
N GLU A 47 -34.80 3.05 -36.01
CA GLU A 47 -35.28 4.43 -36.16
C GLU A 47 -36.80 4.50 -36.09
N THR A 48 -37.50 3.55 -36.74
CA THR A 48 -38.96 3.46 -36.68
C THR A 48 -39.44 3.18 -35.25
N GLN A 49 -38.80 2.26 -34.52
CA GLN A 49 -39.12 2.02 -33.10
C GLN A 49 -38.86 3.24 -32.22
N LEU A 50 -37.75 3.95 -32.42
CA LEU A 50 -37.45 5.16 -31.66
C LEU A 50 -38.46 6.26 -31.96
N LYS A 51 -38.89 6.41 -33.21
CA LYS A 51 -39.92 7.36 -33.59
C LYS A 51 -41.28 6.98 -33.00
N ASP A 52 -41.66 5.72 -33.07
CA ASP A 52 -42.88 5.19 -32.45
C ASP A 52 -42.89 5.38 -30.94
N LEU A 53 -41.76 5.14 -30.25
CA LEU A 53 -41.64 5.36 -28.80
C LEU A 53 -41.66 6.84 -28.43
N LYS A 54 -41.05 7.70 -29.25
CA LYS A 54 -41.08 9.16 -29.07
C LYS A 54 -42.47 9.74 -29.30
N GLU A 55 -43.19 9.25 -30.30
CA GLU A 55 -44.55 9.69 -30.63
C GLU A 55 -45.59 9.13 -29.65
N LYS A 56 -45.41 7.88 -29.17
CA LYS A 56 -46.37 7.22 -28.28
C LYS A 56 -46.16 7.51 -26.80
N SER A 57 -44.96 7.86 -26.32
CA SER A 57 -44.76 8.16 -24.89
C SER A 57 -43.57 9.09 -24.56
N PRO A 58 -43.65 10.39 -24.87
CA PRO A 58 -42.72 11.37 -24.32
C PRO A 58 -42.71 11.32 -22.78
N GLY A 59 -43.88 11.13 -22.17
CA GLY A 59 -44.03 11.04 -20.70
C GLY A 59 -43.31 9.85 -20.04
N ILE A 60 -43.21 8.68 -20.69
CA ILE A 60 -42.53 7.51 -20.08
C ILE A 60 -41.01 7.69 -20.11
N LEU A 61 -40.49 8.33 -21.16
CA LEU A 61 -39.06 8.65 -21.24
C LEU A 61 -38.69 9.71 -20.20
N GLU A 62 -39.50 10.77 -20.08
CA GLU A 62 -39.35 11.81 -19.06
C GLU A 62 -39.47 11.25 -17.64
N GLU A 63 -40.41 10.32 -17.40
CA GLU A 63 -40.57 9.65 -16.10
C GLU A 63 -39.33 8.81 -15.75
N ARG A 64 -38.79 8.05 -16.72
CA ARG A 64 -37.58 7.24 -16.51
C ARG A 64 -36.35 8.11 -16.24
N LEU A 65 -36.20 9.22 -16.97
CA LEU A 65 -35.11 10.16 -16.76
C LEU A 65 -35.23 10.86 -15.40
N SER A 66 -36.43 11.34 -15.06
CA SER A 66 -36.73 11.93 -13.75
C SER A 66 -36.45 10.94 -12.61
N LYS A 67 -36.83 9.66 -12.75
CA LYS A 67 -36.50 8.63 -11.77
C LYS A 67 -34.99 8.44 -11.59
N ARG A 68 -34.23 8.44 -12.69
CA ARG A 68 -32.77 8.32 -12.62
C ARG A 68 -32.12 9.54 -11.98
N ILE A 69 -32.59 10.74 -12.33
CA ILE A 69 -32.13 11.99 -11.72
C ILE A 69 -32.38 11.94 -10.21
N ASN A 70 -33.58 11.58 -9.78
CA ASN A 70 -33.91 11.46 -8.35
C ASN A 70 -33.04 10.41 -7.62
N ILE A 71 -32.72 9.29 -8.26
CA ILE A 71 -31.81 8.29 -7.68
C ILE A 71 -30.42 8.90 -7.49
N PHE A 72 -29.87 9.53 -8.52
CA PHE A 72 -28.54 10.14 -8.44
C PHE A 72 -28.48 11.32 -7.46
N GLU A 73 -29.51 12.15 -7.39
CA GLU A 73 -29.60 13.24 -6.39
C GLU A 73 -29.62 12.69 -4.96
N ASN A 74 -30.37 11.62 -4.71
CA ASN A 74 -30.40 10.97 -3.41
C ASN A 74 -29.06 10.31 -3.05
N GLU A 75 -28.39 9.68 -4.00
CA GLU A 75 -27.05 9.11 -3.80
C GLU A 75 -26.01 10.19 -3.54
N LEU A 76 -26.01 11.29 -4.31
CA LEU A 76 -25.13 12.44 -4.06
C LEU A 76 -25.35 13.04 -2.68
N LYS A 77 -26.61 13.16 -2.25
CA LYS A 77 -26.92 13.65 -0.90
C LYS A 77 -26.33 12.74 0.18
N LYS A 78 -26.55 11.42 0.07
CA LYS A 78 -25.97 10.45 1.02
C LYS A 78 -24.45 10.51 1.04
N LEU A 79 -23.81 10.54 -0.13
CA LEU A 79 -22.35 10.65 -0.22
C LEU A 79 -21.83 11.94 0.42
N SER A 80 -22.55 13.06 0.27
CA SER A 80 -22.17 14.33 0.92
C SER A 80 -22.30 14.27 2.44
N GLU A 81 -23.34 13.60 2.97
CA GLU A 81 -23.52 13.40 4.41
C GLU A 81 -22.44 12.46 4.97
N ASP A 82 -22.11 11.39 4.25
CA ASP A 82 -21.05 10.45 4.59
C ASP A 82 -19.67 11.14 4.56
N GLU A 83 -19.40 12.03 3.60
CA GLU A 83 -18.16 12.80 3.53
C GLU A 83 -17.96 13.66 4.79
N VAL A 84 -19.00 14.38 5.20
CA VAL A 84 -18.95 15.23 6.40
C VAL A 84 -18.69 14.38 7.65
N HIS A 85 -19.44 13.29 7.82
CA HIS A 85 -19.27 12.38 8.96
C HIS A 85 -17.87 11.74 9.00
N ASN A 86 -17.37 11.31 7.85
CA ASN A 86 -16.04 10.71 7.77
C ASN A 86 -14.95 11.74 8.07
N LYS A 87 -15.13 12.99 7.62
CA LYS A 87 -14.20 14.09 7.94
C LYS A 87 -14.15 14.37 9.44
N GLU A 88 -15.29 14.38 10.12
CA GLU A 88 -15.36 14.55 11.57
C GLU A 88 -14.65 13.40 12.31
N LYS A 89 -14.90 12.15 11.90
CA LYS A 89 -14.22 10.97 12.46
C LYS A 89 -12.70 11.00 12.25
N ILE A 90 -12.24 11.42 11.06
CA ILE A 90 -10.82 11.56 10.78
C ILE A 90 -10.20 12.59 11.72
N GLN A 91 -10.82 13.75 11.88
CA GLN A 91 -10.35 14.79 12.79
C GLN A 91 -10.32 14.33 14.26
N GLU A 92 -11.30 13.54 14.69
CA GLU A 92 -11.30 12.94 16.03
C GLU A 92 -10.13 11.96 16.21
N LYS A 93 -9.92 11.06 15.24
CA LYS A 93 -8.82 10.08 15.29
C LYS A 93 -7.44 10.73 15.21
N GLU A 94 -7.29 11.82 14.45
CA GLU A 94 -6.06 12.60 14.41
C GLU A 94 -5.74 13.24 15.78
N LYS A 95 -6.77 13.76 16.49
CA LYS A 95 -6.60 14.28 17.85
C LYS A 95 -6.21 13.17 18.84
N GLU A 96 -6.88 12.02 18.79
CA GLU A 96 -6.52 10.86 19.61
C GLU A 96 -5.06 10.44 19.37
N LEU A 97 -4.65 10.33 18.10
CA LEU A 97 -3.29 9.97 17.73
C LEU A 97 -2.27 10.97 18.25
N GLN A 98 -2.58 12.27 18.20
CA GLN A 98 -1.70 13.31 18.73
C GLN A 98 -1.54 13.18 20.25
N ILE A 99 -2.63 12.94 20.97
CA ILE A 99 -2.60 12.71 22.43
C ILE A 99 -1.75 11.47 22.77
N GLU A 100 -1.89 10.38 22.01
CA GLU A 100 -1.08 9.17 22.22
C GLU A 100 0.41 9.40 21.94
N LYS A 101 0.75 10.15 20.89
CA LYS A 101 2.14 10.54 20.61
C LYS A 101 2.74 11.35 21.75
N GLU A 102 2.01 12.32 22.29
CA GLU A 102 2.46 13.11 23.43
C GLU A 102 2.66 12.24 24.69
N LYS A 103 1.80 11.24 24.91
CA LYS A 103 1.97 10.27 26.00
C LYS A 103 3.22 9.42 25.81
N LEU A 104 3.47 8.94 24.59
CA LEU A 104 4.67 8.18 24.28
C LEU A 104 5.95 9.00 24.50
N GLU A 105 5.96 10.24 24.04
CA GLU A 105 7.09 11.15 24.25
C GLU A 105 7.34 11.38 25.75
N LYS A 106 6.28 11.64 26.53
CA LYS A 106 6.40 11.78 27.99
C LYS A 106 6.93 10.50 28.65
N LEU A 107 6.51 9.32 28.20
CA LEU A 107 7.00 8.05 28.73
C LEU A 107 8.46 7.81 28.35
N GLN A 108 8.85 8.15 27.12
CA GLN A 108 10.25 8.06 26.67
C GLN A 108 11.16 8.97 27.50
N ASN A 109 10.74 10.22 27.74
CA ASN A 109 11.49 11.14 28.59
C ASN A 109 11.65 10.60 30.00
N LYS A 110 10.58 10.06 30.60
CA LYS A 110 10.65 9.41 31.93
C LYS A 110 11.57 8.18 31.95
N ILE A 111 11.59 7.39 30.88
CA ILE A 111 12.50 6.25 30.77
C ILE A 111 13.94 6.74 30.72
N GLU A 112 14.22 7.81 29.99
CA GLU A 112 15.57 8.37 29.88
C GLU A 112 16.04 8.97 31.21
N GLU A 113 15.18 9.75 31.89
CA GLU A 113 15.42 10.23 33.25
C GLU A 113 15.70 9.05 34.21
N PHE A 114 14.92 7.97 34.11
CA PHE A 114 15.14 6.78 34.92
C PHE A 114 16.47 6.09 34.59
N LYS A 115 16.88 6.02 33.32
CA LYS A 115 18.17 5.44 32.94
C LYS A 115 19.34 6.24 33.49
N GLU A 116 19.27 7.57 33.47
CA GLU A 116 20.31 8.43 34.04
C GLU A 116 20.46 8.18 35.55
N LEU A 117 19.33 8.13 36.28
CA LEU A 117 19.33 7.81 37.71
C LEU A 117 19.80 6.37 37.98
N ALA A 118 19.37 5.42 37.15
CA ALA A 118 19.72 4.01 37.25
C ALA A 118 21.21 3.77 36.98
N ALA A 119 21.88 4.58 36.16
CA ALA A 119 23.30 4.41 35.84
C ALA A 119 24.21 4.37 37.09
N GLU A 120 23.82 5.02 38.19
CA GLU A 120 24.55 4.99 39.47
C GLU A 120 24.35 3.69 40.27
N TYR A 121 23.22 3.01 40.07
CA TYR A 121 22.82 1.83 40.85
C TYR A 121 22.92 0.52 40.08
N PHE A 122 23.23 0.58 38.79
CA PHE A 122 23.33 -0.61 37.94
C PHE A 122 24.69 -0.68 37.24
N CYS A 123 25.21 -1.90 37.12
CA CYS A 123 26.46 -2.17 36.43
C CYS A 123 26.36 -1.78 34.95
N SER A 124 27.24 -0.89 34.48
CA SER A 124 27.33 -0.42 33.08
C SER A 124 27.37 -1.53 32.02
N ASP A 125 27.87 -2.71 32.37
CA ASP A 125 28.17 -3.77 31.41
C ASP A 125 27.05 -4.80 31.28
N CYS A 126 26.22 -4.97 32.32
CA CYS A 126 25.24 -6.06 32.38
C CYS A 126 23.91 -5.68 33.05
N GLY A 127 23.77 -4.47 33.58
CA GLY A 127 22.56 -4.02 34.27
C GLY A 127 22.30 -4.69 35.62
N ALA A 128 23.29 -5.38 36.22
CA ALA A 128 23.14 -5.96 37.56
C ALA A 128 23.12 -4.85 38.63
N PRO A 129 22.25 -4.95 39.65
CA PRO A 129 22.12 -3.91 40.67
C PRO A 129 23.35 -3.83 41.58
N LEU A 130 23.50 -2.67 42.22
CA LEU A 130 24.48 -2.36 43.25
C LEU A 130 24.17 -3.16 44.52
N VAL A 131 25.17 -3.84 45.06
CA VAL A 131 25.08 -4.61 46.32
C VAL A 131 25.45 -3.72 47.50
N SER A 132 26.59 -3.05 47.40
CA SER A 132 27.11 -2.20 48.47
C SER A 132 27.97 -1.07 47.92
N LYS A 133 27.95 0.04 48.65
CA LYS A 133 28.80 1.21 48.44
C LYS A 133 29.33 1.65 49.80
N GLU A 134 30.62 1.46 50.02
CA GLU A 134 31.27 1.71 51.32
C GLU A 134 32.42 2.70 51.18
N TYR A 135 32.55 3.58 52.16
CA TYR A 135 33.66 4.52 52.30
C TYR A 135 34.55 4.06 53.45
N HIS A 136 35.80 3.73 53.15
CA HIS A 136 36.80 3.33 54.13
C HIS A 136 37.85 4.43 54.26
N ASP A 137 38.05 4.92 55.48
CA ASP A 137 39.06 5.93 55.77
C ASP A 137 40.29 5.25 56.39
N ALA A 138 41.37 5.08 55.63
CA ALA A 138 42.59 4.47 56.17
C ALA A 138 43.50 5.57 56.75
N GLY A 139 43.18 6.00 57.97
CA GLY A 139 44.01 6.95 58.72
C GLY A 139 45.08 6.24 59.54
N TYR A 140 46.34 6.29 59.09
CA TYR A 140 47.51 6.20 59.98
C TYR A 140 48.21 7.56 59.97
N GLU A 141 48.24 8.22 61.13
CA GLU A 141 49.10 9.39 61.45
C GLU A 141 49.12 10.54 60.42
N GLY A 142 47.95 11.10 60.08
CA GLY A 142 47.85 12.46 59.53
C GLY A 142 47.68 12.60 58.01
N HIS A 143 47.74 11.49 57.26
CA HIS A 143 47.34 11.45 55.85
C HIS A 143 46.31 10.33 55.63
N GLY A 144 45.04 10.61 55.96
CA GLY A 144 43.94 9.72 55.61
C GLY A 144 43.75 9.70 54.10
N MET A 145 43.84 8.52 53.49
CA MET A 145 43.31 8.29 52.14
C MET A 145 41.94 7.64 52.28
N GLU A 146 40.91 8.31 51.79
CA GLU A 146 39.57 7.74 51.64
C GLU A 146 39.55 6.78 50.45
N TYR A 147 39.05 5.56 50.66
CA TYR A 147 38.81 4.57 49.61
C TYR A 147 37.31 4.34 49.45
N GLU A 148 36.80 4.52 48.24
CA GLU A 148 35.43 4.17 47.86
C GLU A 148 35.43 2.79 47.23
N ILE A 149 34.65 1.87 47.80
CA ILE A 149 34.45 0.51 47.29
C ILE A 149 32.99 0.37 46.84
N ILE A 150 32.81 0.04 45.57
CA ILE A 150 31.51 -0.20 44.93
C ILE A 150 31.46 -1.64 44.46
N GLU A 151 30.47 -2.40 44.92
CA GLU A 151 30.27 -3.80 44.55
C GLU A 151 28.90 -4.02 43.91
N PHE A 152 28.88 -4.73 42.78
CA PHE A 152 27.66 -5.07 42.03
C PHE A 152 27.37 -6.57 42.08
N GLU A 153 26.11 -6.98 41.94
CA GLU A 153 25.69 -8.40 42.03
C GLU A 153 26.37 -9.29 40.99
N CYS A 154 26.80 -8.72 39.85
CA CYS A 154 27.54 -9.44 38.83
C CYS A 154 29.00 -9.77 39.22
N GLY A 155 29.43 -9.37 40.42
CA GLY A 155 30.79 -9.52 40.92
C GLY A 155 31.77 -8.45 40.41
N LYS A 156 31.29 -7.40 39.71
CA LYS A 156 32.11 -6.24 39.36
C LYS A 156 32.41 -5.45 40.63
N GLN A 157 33.67 -5.09 40.82
CA GLN A 157 34.10 -4.28 41.96
C GLN A 157 34.92 -3.10 41.44
N ILE A 158 34.59 -1.89 41.89
CA ILE A 158 35.28 -0.65 41.56
C ILE A 158 35.85 -0.09 42.87
N ILE A 159 37.15 0.22 42.88
CA ILE A 159 37.84 0.83 44.01
C ILE A 159 38.48 2.12 43.51
N ASN A 160 38.12 3.27 44.09
CA ASN A 160 38.62 4.60 43.68
C ASN A 160 38.55 4.82 42.16
N ASN A 161 37.37 4.61 41.59
CA ASN A 161 37.10 4.71 40.14
C ASN A 161 37.91 3.76 39.24
N ARG A 162 38.63 2.77 39.80
CA ARG A 162 39.34 1.75 39.03
C ARG A 162 38.65 0.40 39.17
N VAL A 163 38.42 -0.27 38.04
CA VAL A 163 37.83 -1.62 38.02
C VAL A 163 38.83 -2.60 38.63
N HIS A 164 38.50 -3.13 39.80
CA HIS A 164 39.31 -4.13 40.50
C HIS A 164 38.89 -5.55 40.11
N ARG A 165 37.58 -5.81 39.98
CA ARG A 165 37.03 -7.06 39.41
C ARG A 165 36.09 -6.75 38.26
N LYS A 166 36.21 -7.52 37.17
CA LYS A 166 35.33 -7.41 36.00
C LYS A 166 34.00 -8.11 36.26
N CYS A 167 32.96 -7.69 35.53
CA CYS A 167 31.65 -8.33 35.57
C CYS A 167 31.74 -9.79 35.09
N SER A 168 31.16 -10.71 35.87
CA SER A 168 31.19 -12.16 35.60
C SER A 168 30.15 -12.60 34.55
N ASN A 169 29.09 -11.80 34.36
CA ASN A 169 28.00 -12.12 33.43
C ASN A 169 28.31 -11.77 31.97
N LEU A 170 29.40 -11.07 31.70
CA LEU A 170 29.85 -10.73 30.33
C LEU A 170 30.26 -11.98 29.50
N GLN A 171 30.54 -13.11 30.15
CA GLN A 171 31.00 -14.33 29.46
C GLN A 171 29.88 -15.30 29.04
N LYS A 172 28.59 -15.01 29.34
CA LYS A 172 27.47 -15.93 29.06
C LYS A 172 26.67 -15.66 27.78
N ASN A 173 27.03 -14.61 27.02
CA ASN A 173 26.34 -14.22 25.78
C ASN A 173 27.22 -14.39 24.53
N ILE A 174 27.96 -15.51 24.43
CA ILE A 174 28.54 -16.01 23.16
C ILE A 174 27.89 -17.36 22.86
#